data_AF-A0A947AXV3-F1
#
_entry.id   AF-A0A947AXV3-F1
#
_cell.length_a   1.000
_cell.length_b   1.000
_cell.length_c   1.000
_cell.angle_alpha   90.00
_cell.angle_beta   90.00
_cell.angle_gamma   90.00
#
_symmetry.space_group_name_H-M   'P 1'
#
loop_
_entity.id
_entity.type
_entity.pdbx_description
1 polymer ?
#
loop_
_entity_poly.entity_id
_entity_poly.type
_entity_poly.pdbx_seq_one_letter_code
_entity_poly.pdbx_strand_id
1 'polypeptide(L)'
;MSYNLYSKLLPFNSGNKEIISTNSPTTKIQVEVLNGCGVSGIANRLTDFLREKSFDVVNMGNYRSFEIDNSIVIDRSGKLIYAQVIADSIGLNRSNIIQQINKEYLLDVTIILGNDYSQLVPLKKRS
;
A
#
# COMPACT_ATOMS: atom_id res chain seq x y z
N MET A 1 37.87 18.27 27.46
CA MET A 1 38.43 17.60 26.27
C MET A 1 38.40 16.10 26.49
N SER A 2 37.28 15.47 26.15
CA SER A 2 37.08 14.02 26.30
C SER A 2 37.14 13.39 24.91
N TYR A 3 38.24 12.71 24.63
CA TYR A 3 38.39 11.89 23.43
C TYR A 3 37.62 10.59 23.66
N ASN A 4 36.65 10.28 22.79
CA ASN A 4 35.92 9.02 22.84
C ASN A 4 36.52 8.01 21.85
N LEU A 5 36.72 6.78 22.33
CA LEU A 5 37.71 5.78 21.92
C LEU A 5 37.25 4.89 20.73
N TYR A 6 36.57 5.46 19.73
CA TYR A 6 35.89 4.67 18.69
C TYR A 6 36.80 4.07 17.59
N SER A 7 38.12 4.15 17.72
CA SER A 7 39.05 3.70 16.67
C SER A 7 39.58 2.27 16.80
N LYS A 8 39.06 1.42 17.70
CA LYS A 8 39.80 0.19 18.07
C LYS A 8 39.18 -1.19 17.87
N LEU A 9 38.01 -1.35 17.26
CA LEU A 9 37.48 -2.70 17.04
C LEU A 9 36.75 -2.83 15.70
N LEU A 10 37.52 -2.99 14.63
CA LEU A 10 37.08 -3.80 13.50
C LEU A 10 37.79 -5.15 13.59
N PRO A 11 37.07 -6.26 13.74
CA PRO A 11 37.43 -7.50 13.10
C PRO A 11 36.61 -7.62 11.81
N PHE A 12 37.28 -7.46 10.68
CA PHE A 12 36.84 -8.04 9.43
C PHE A 12 36.90 -9.56 9.58
N ASN A 13 35.77 -10.25 9.65
CA ASN A 13 35.71 -11.62 9.16
C ASN A 13 34.31 -11.98 8.66
N SER A 14 34.33 -12.60 7.49
CA SER A 14 33.22 -12.93 6.61
C SER A 14 32.35 -14.05 7.17
N GLY A 15 31.05 -13.88 7.00
CA GLY A 15 30.05 -14.95 7.08
C GLY A 15 29.57 -15.23 8.50
N ASN A 16 28.47 -14.59 8.91
CA ASN A 16 27.38 -15.18 9.68
C ASN A 16 26.22 -14.18 9.82
N LYS A 17 24.99 -14.69 9.65
CA LYS A 17 23.72 -14.01 9.86
C LYS A 17 23.65 -13.43 11.27
N GLU A 18 23.95 -12.14 11.44
CA GLU A 18 23.35 -11.38 12.54
C GLU A 18 21.90 -11.09 12.16
N ILE A 19 20.99 -11.85 12.76
CA ILE A 19 19.58 -11.49 12.86
C ILE A 19 19.56 -10.21 13.70
N ILE A 20 19.76 -9.07 13.05
CA ILE A 20 19.38 -7.79 13.63
C ILE A 20 17.85 -7.81 13.61
N SER A 21 17.27 -8.31 14.70
CA SER A 21 15.87 -8.07 15.01
C SER A 21 15.72 -6.58 15.30
N THR A 22 15.72 -5.75 14.25
CA THR A 22 15.23 -4.39 14.33
C THR A 22 13.73 -4.47 14.58
N ASN A 23 13.33 -4.49 15.85
CA ASN A 23 11.99 -4.07 16.29
C ASN A 23 11.84 -2.54 16.06
N SER A 24 12.13 -2.08 14.85
CA SER A 24 11.58 -0.84 14.33
C SER A 24 10.18 -1.18 13.85
N PRO A 25 9.13 -0.43 14.23
CA PRO A 25 7.85 -0.59 13.56
C PRO A 25 8.10 -0.34 12.07
N THR A 26 8.08 -1.39 11.26
CA THR A 26 8.05 -1.25 9.81
C THR A 26 6.76 -0.49 9.53
N THR A 27 6.87 0.80 9.23
CA THR A 27 5.70 1.63 8.92
C THR A 27 5.07 1.06 7.66
N LYS A 28 3.99 0.29 7.84
CA LYS A 28 3.22 -0.26 6.73
C LYS A 28 2.49 0.89 6.05
N ILE A 29 2.32 0.78 4.73
CA ILE A 29 1.50 1.72 3.97
C ILE A 29 0.05 1.52 4.43
N GLN A 30 -0.57 2.60 4.92
CA GLN A 30 -1.96 2.57 5.37
C GLN A 30 -2.91 2.85 4.21
N VAL A 31 -3.82 1.91 3.98
CA VAL A 31 -4.67 1.87 2.79
C VAL A 31 -6.14 1.86 3.18
N GLU A 32 -6.94 2.64 2.45
CA GLU A 32 -8.39 2.56 2.43
C GLU A 32 -8.86 1.91 1.12
N VAL A 33 -9.86 1.04 1.19
CA VAL A 33 -10.47 0.39 0.00
C VAL A 33 -11.95 0.74 -0.12
N LEU A 34 -12.34 1.39 -1.21
CA LEU A 34 -13.72 1.83 -1.46
C LEU A 34 -14.29 1.17 -2.72
N ASN A 35 -15.49 0.60 -2.60
CA ASN A 35 -16.24 0.04 -3.72
C ASN A 35 -17.02 1.13 -4.46
N GLY A 36 -16.60 1.47 -5.68
CA GLY A 36 -17.23 2.47 -6.53
C GLY A 36 -18.00 1.91 -7.72
N CYS A 37 -18.20 0.59 -7.83
CA CYS A 37 -18.95 -0.02 -8.94
C CYS A 37 -20.17 -0.85 -8.49
N GLY A 38 -20.42 -0.94 -7.18
CA GLY A 38 -21.64 -1.56 -6.64
C GLY A 38 -21.64 -3.09 -6.63
N VAL A 39 -20.56 -3.73 -7.07
CA VAL A 39 -20.45 -5.20 -7.01
C VAL A 39 -20.12 -5.64 -5.58
N SER A 40 -20.99 -6.47 -4.99
CA SER A 40 -20.80 -6.92 -3.60
C SER A 40 -19.53 -7.76 -3.43
N GLY A 41 -18.82 -7.55 -2.33
CA GLY A 41 -17.67 -8.37 -1.91
C GLY A 41 -16.33 -8.08 -2.59
N ILE A 42 -16.25 -7.19 -3.60
CA ILE A 42 -14.97 -6.91 -4.27
C ILE A 42 -13.97 -6.15 -3.38
N ALA A 43 -14.46 -5.25 -2.52
CA ALA A 43 -13.62 -4.51 -1.58
C ALA A 43 -13.03 -5.45 -0.52
N ASN A 44 -13.80 -6.44 -0.07
CA ASN A 44 -13.32 -7.50 0.83
C ASN A 44 -12.18 -8.29 0.17
N ARG A 45 -12.42 -8.79 -1.05
CA ARG A 45 -11.42 -9.59 -1.79
C ARG A 45 -10.12 -8.82 -2.03
N LEU A 46 -10.21 -7.53 -2.37
CA LEU A 46 -9.02 -6.70 -2.51
C LEU A 46 -8.31 -6.49 -1.16
N THR A 47 -9.08 -6.26 -0.10
CA THR A 47 -8.55 -6.07 1.26
C THR A 47 -7.73 -7.29 1.70
N ASP A 48 -8.24 -8.49 1.49
CA ASP A 48 -7.57 -9.73 1.85
C ASP A 48 -6.22 -9.85 1.11
N PHE A 49 -6.22 -9.62 -0.21
CA PHE A 49 -5.00 -9.61 -1.01
C PHE A 49 -3.97 -8.57 -0.54
N LEU A 50 -4.40 -7.35 -0.22
CA LEU A 50 -3.48 -6.31 0.24
C LEU A 50 -2.86 -6.65 1.60
N ARG A 51 -3.64 -7.25 2.51
CA ARG A 51 -3.14 -7.71 3.81
C ARG A 51 -2.14 -8.86 3.67
N GLU A 52 -2.37 -9.80 2.75
CA GLU A 52 -1.40 -10.85 2.41
C GLU A 52 -0.07 -10.27 1.88
N LYS A 53 -0.13 -9.11 1.20
CA LYS A 53 1.04 -8.35 0.74
C LYS A 53 1.67 -7.45 1.81
N SER A 54 1.25 -7.58 3.07
CA SER A 54 1.74 -6.79 4.22
C SER A 54 1.41 -5.29 4.18
N PHE A 55 0.41 -4.87 3.37
CA PHE A 55 -0.17 -3.54 3.49
C PHE A 55 -1.16 -3.48 4.67
N ASP A 56 -1.28 -2.31 5.30
CA ASP A 56 -2.18 -2.11 6.42
C ASP A 56 -3.50 -1.51 5.93
N VAL A 57 -4.50 -2.35 5.69
CA VAL A 57 -5.83 -1.88 5.30
C VAL A 57 -6.59 -1.44 6.55
N VAL A 58 -6.61 -0.13 6.77
CA VAL A 58 -7.20 0.53 7.95
C VAL A 58 -8.68 0.79 7.81
N ASN A 59 -9.17 0.93 6.57
CA ASN A 59 -10.60 1.14 6.29
C ASN A 59 -11.05 0.45 5.01
N MET A 60 -12.31 0.04 4.97
CA MET A 60 -12.93 -0.59 3.82
C MET A 60 -14.43 -0.27 3.80
N GLY A 61 -14.97 0.07 2.63
CA GLY A 61 -16.40 0.37 2.52
C GLY A 61 -16.86 0.63 1.08
N ASN A 62 -17.98 1.33 0.97
CA ASN A 62 -18.51 1.80 -0.32
C ASN A 62 -18.04 3.23 -0.59
N TYR A 63 -17.80 3.53 -1.87
CA TYR A 63 -17.62 4.89 -2.32
C TYR A 63 -18.96 5.64 -2.32
N ARG A 64 -18.92 6.98 -2.42
CA ARG A 64 -20.11 7.85 -2.39
C ARG A 64 -21.05 7.63 -3.58
N SER A 65 -20.55 7.06 -4.67
CA SER A 65 -21.30 6.68 -5.87
C SER A 65 -20.83 5.32 -6.37
N PHE A 66 -21.70 4.61 -7.12
CA PHE A 66 -21.40 3.34 -7.78
C PHE A 66 -21.16 3.48 -9.30
N GLU A 67 -20.95 4.70 -9.78
CA GLU A 67 -20.79 5.03 -11.20
C GLU A 67 -19.31 5.22 -11.58
N ILE A 68 -18.39 4.60 -10.85
CA ILE A 68 -16.96 4.71 -11.15
C ILE A 68 -16.60 3.69 -12.23
N ASP A 69 -16.26 4.18 -13.43
CA ASP A 69 -15.89 3.31 -14.54
C ASP A 69 -14.49 2.69 -14.38
N ASN A 70 -13.52 3.52 -14.03
CA ASN A 70 -12.12 3.12 -13.92
C ASN A 70 -11.65 3.16 -12.47
N SER A 71 -10.92 2.14 -12.04
CA SER A 71 -10.33 2.07 -10.72
C SER A 71 -9.23 3.12 -10.58
N ILE A 72 -9.17 3.78 -9.43
CA ILE A 72 -8.26 4.89 -9.17
C ILE A 72 -7.52 4.65 -7.86
N VAL A 73 -6.24 5.01 -7.83
CA VAL A 73 -5.44 5.07 -6.60
C VAL A 73 -5.15 6.53 -6.27
N ILE A 74 -5.48 6.94 -5.06
CA ILE A 74 -5.31 8.32 -4.59
C ILE A 74 -4.19 8.36 -3.57
N ASP A 75 -3.12 9.11 -3.87
CA ASP A 75 -2.10 9.47 -2.88
C ASP A 75 -2.63 10.58 -1.95
N ARG A 76 -2.76 10.24 -0.67
CA ARG A 76 -3.28 11.11 0.39
C ARG A 76 -2.18 11.69 1.28
N SER A 77 -1.03 11.02 1.33
CA SER A 77 0.14 11.43 2.13
C SER A 77 1.09 12.39 1.40
N GLY A 78 1.00 12.47 0.07
CA GLY A 78 1.98 13.16 -0.78
C GLY A 78 3.20 12.31 -1.12
N LYS A 79 3.24 11.05 -0.68
CA LYS A 79 4.29 10.09 -0.99
C LYS A 79 3.86 9.25 -2.19
N LEU A 80 3.98 9.82 -3.38
CA LEU A 80 3.53 9.20 -4.63
C LEU A 80 4.03 7.76 -4.83
N ILE A 81 5.24 7.45 -4.33
CA ILE A 81 5.80 6.10 -4.39
C ILE A 81 4.90 5.04 -3.73
N TYR A 82 4.18 5.38 -2.67
CA TYR A 82 3.26 4.44 -2.00
C TYR A 82 2.06 4.12 -2.89
N ALA A 83 1.48 5.13 -3.54
CA ALA A 83 0.41 4.92 -4.52
C ALA A 83 0.88 4.10 -5.72
N GLN A 84 2.12 4.31 -6.20
CA GLN A 84 2.70 3.52 -7.28
C GLN A 84 2.90 2.06 -6.89
N VAL A 85 3.45 1.79 -5.71
CA VAL A 85 3.61 0.42 -5.18
C VAL A 85 2.25 -0.29 -5.09
N ILE A 86 1.22 0.40 -4.62
CA ILE A 86 -0.14 -0.15 -4.55
C ILE A 86 -0.68 -0.44 -5.95
N ALA A 87 -0.63 0.52 -6.88
CA ALA A 87 -1.11 0.36 -8.25
C ALA A 87 -0.43 -0.82 -8.95
N ASP A 88 0.90 -0.92 -8.86
CA ASP A 88 1.67 -2.01 -9.43
C ASP A 88 1.27 -3.37 -8.81
N SER A 89 1.06 -3.42 -7.49
CA SER A 89 0.69 -4.65 -6.77
C SER A 89 -0.67 -5.22 -7.19
N ILE A 90 -1.61 -4.37 -7.60
CA ILE A 90 -2.95 -4.76 -8.04
C ILE A 90 -3.06 -4.82 -9.57
N GLY A 91 -2.01 -4.45 -10.30
CA GLY A 91 -1.95 -4.40 -11.76
C GLY A 91 -2.74 -3.26 -12.40
N LEU A 92 -2.90 -2.14 -11.68
CA LEU A 92 -3.52 -0.93 -12.20
C LEU A 92 -2.49 -0.08 -12.95
N ASN A 93 -2.87 0.52 -14.08
CA ASN A 93 -2.00 1.46 -14.78
C ASN A 93 -1.72 2.69 -13.91
N ARG A 94 -0.44 3.10 -13.84
CA ARG A 94 -0.01 4.29 -13.11
C ARG A 94 -0.66 5.60 -13.62
N SER A 95 -1.21 5.62 -14.84
CA SER A 95 -2.04 6.73 -15.34
C SER A 95 -3.30 6.97 -14.51
N ASN A 96 -3.76 5.96 -13.77
CA ASN A 96 -4.94 6.03 -12.90
C ASN A 96 -4.55 6.35 -11.43
N ILE A 97 -3.34 6.87 -11.22
CA ILE A 97 -2.92 7.42 -9.94
C ILE A 97 -3.19 8.92 -9.95
N ILE A 98 -3.90 9.40 -8.94
CA ILE A 98 -4.07 10.84 -8.69
C ILE A 98 -3.50 11.20 -7.33
N GLN A 99 -3.07 12.45 -7.17
CA GLN A 99 -2.61 12.97 -5.90
C GLN A 99 -3.63 13.96 -5.34
N GLN A 100 -4.10 13.70 -4.12
CA GLN A 100 -5.01 14.57 -3.38
C GLN A 100 -4.61 14.58 -1.91
N ILE A 101 -3.56 15.34 -1.60
CA ILE A 101 -2.95 15.36 -0.27
C ILE A 101 -3.96 15.87 0.76
N ASN A 102 -4.23 15.07 1.78
CA ASN A 102 -5.02 15.46 2.94
C ASN A 102 -4.45 14.81 4.20
N LYS A 103 -3.73 15.60 5.01
CA LYS A 103 -3.06 15.12 6.23
C LYS A 103 -4.03 14.78 7.36
N GLU A 104 -5.26 15.28 7.34
CA GLU A 104 -6.28 14.97 8.33
C GLU A 104 -6.80 13.53 8.19
N TYR A 105 -6.67 12.95 7.01
CA TYR A 105 -7.18 11.62 6.70
C TYR A 105 -6.35 10.49 7.33
N LEU A 106 -5.19 10.78 7.95
CA LEU A 106 -4.32 9.80 8.64
C LEU A 106 -4.12 8.47 7.86
N LEU A 107 -4.08 8.53 6.53
CA LEU A 107 -3.90 7.39 5.64
C LEU A 107 -3.01 7.78 4.48
N ASP A 108 -2.28 6.80 3.95
CA ASP A 108 -1.33 7.04 2.87
C ASP A 108 -2.00 7.02 1.50
N VAL A 109 -2.91 6.05 1.30
CA VAL A 109 -3.50 5.75 -0.01
C VAL A 109 -4.98 5.38 0.13
N THR A 110 -5.83 5.92 -0.75
CA THR A 110 -7.21 5.42 -0.96
C THR A 110 -7.27 4.70 -2.32
N ILE A 111 -7.84 3.51 -2.36
CA ILE A 111 -8.17 2.79 -3.59
C ILE A 111 -9.68 2.88 -3.82
N ILE A 112 -10.10 3.31 -5.00
CA ILE A 112 -11.50 3.28 -5.43
C ILE A 112 -11.61 2.25 -6.55
N LEU A 113 -12.41 1.21 -6.34
CA LEU A 113 -12.67 0.15 -7.32
C LEU A 113 -13.77 0.59 -8.29
N GLY A 114 -13.45 0.60 -9.58
CA GLY A 114 -14.38 0.88 -10.67
C GLY A 114 -14.94 -0.36 -11.35
N ASN A 115 -15.72 -0.16 -12.42
CA ASN A 115 -16.28 -1.22 -13.26
C ASN A 115 -15.21 -2.11 -13.92
N ASP A 116 -14.01 -1.56 -14.12
CA ASP A 116 -12.81 -2.26 -14.59
C ASP A 116 -12.18 -3.21 -13.55
N TYR A 117 -12.73 -3.37 -12.34
CA TYR A 117 -12.14 -4.17 -11.25
C TYR A 117 -11.72 -5.59 -11.69
N SER A 118 -12.44 -6.19 -12.64
CA SER A 118 -12.15 -7.53 -13.16
C SER A 118 -10.82 -7.63 -13.91
N GLN A 119 -10.24 -6.49 -14.30
CA GLN A 119 -8.92 -6.39 -14.93
C GLN A 119 -7.77 -6.36 -13.91
N LEU A 120 -8.07 -6.13 -12.63
CA LEU A 120 -7.08 -6.12 -11.55
C LEU A 120 -6.63 -7.54 -11.19
N VAL A 121 -5.34 -7.72 -10.94
CA VAL A 121 -4.70 -9.02 -10.67
C VAL A 121 -5.45 -9.86 -9.62
N PRO A 122 -5.79 -9.35 -8.42
CA PRO A 122 -6.47 -10.15 -7.39
C PRO A 122 -7.93 -10.48 -7.68
N LEU A 123 -8.56 -9.78 -8.63
CA LEU A 123 -10.00 -9.85 -8.87
C LEU A 123 -10.36 -10.53 -10.20
N LYS A 124 -9.37 -10.77 -11.08
CA LYS A 124 -9.54 -11.59 -12.29
C LYS A 124 -10.16 -12.94 -11.95
N LYS A 125 -11.20 -13.32 -12.70
CA LYS A 125 -11.73 -14.68 -12.67
C LYS A 125 -10.64 -15.61 -13.21
N ARG A 126 -10.26 -16.62 -12.44
CA ARG A 126 -9.47 -17.74 -12.97
C ARG A 126 -10.43 -18.55 -13.85
N SER A 127 -10.23 -18.48 -15.16
CA SER A 127 -10.90 -19.37 -16.13
C SER A 127 -10.41 -20.81 -15.99
#